data_AF-A0A7X3I254-F1
#
_entry.id   AF-A0A7X3I254-F1
#
_cell.length_a   1.000
_cell.length_b   1.000
_cell.length_c   1.000
_cell.angle_alpha   90.00
_cell.angle_beta   90.00
_cell.angle_gamma   90.00
#
_symmetry.space_group_name_H-M   'P 1'
#
loop_
_entity.id
_entity.type
_entity.pdbx_description
1 polymer ?
#
loop_
_entity_poly.entity_id
_entity_poly.type
_entity_poly.pdbx_seq_one_letter_code
_entity_poly.pdbx_strand_id
1 'polypeptide(L)'
;MNEQSPFADSGTFIKDTPESLAGLLINEHRGLLNRLILELDMEECSLPRFSCPASVRVGDKMIEVPHEQRLVNCAKALVNYCNPAVEKEMISAGGFLPELYFRRQCIDVRNNGLQIEFVNEDWIDYSLALEAVKENGLALRHIPHRLHGENLLLAAVRSDGMALEFIPEPSPVVVTAAIQTSGRALKFIDPLLRNSRLCEEALKNSGAALEFVPSDLKTHELVMGAVRMDALAIKYVPEGMLEDAIELLQNLHTGESPAAWVQELPPSMRTETILIQAIKSDLQCVTLVPPELRSEKINDLMIEMVKADVNIFPLIPRHLKTRELIDVAVAINPAAKHFV
;
A
#
# COMPACT_ATOMS: atom_id res chain seq x y z
N MET A 1 -17.73 41.53 -1.92
CA MET A 1 -19.02 41.12 -1.32
C MET A 1 -18.80 39.69 -0.84
N ASN A 2 -18.85 39.50 0.47
CA ASN A 2 -18.58 38.24 1.14
C ASN A 2 -19.72 37.25 0.85
N GLU A 3 -19.45 36.19 0.10
CA GLU A 3 -20.22 34.96 0.22
C GLU A 3 -19.52 34.09 1.27
N GLN A 4 -19.99 34.21 2.50
CA GLN A 4 -19.65 33.24 3.54
C GLN A 4 -20.25 31.89 3.14
N SER A 5 -19.45 30.84 3.23
CA SER A 5 -19.94 29.45 3.20
C SER A 5 -21.10 29.32 4.19
N PRO A 6 -22.24 28.72 3.83
CA PRO A 6 -23.38 28.53 4.76
C PRO A 6 -23.05 27.66 5.99
N PHE A 7 -21.86 27.06 6.03
CA PHE A 7 -21.55 25.93 6.91
C PHE A 7 -20.49 26.25 7.98
N ALA A 8 -20.15 27.51 8.17
CA ALA A 8 -19.29 27.97 9.25
C ALA A 8 -20.10 28.33 10.50
N ASP A 9 -20.65 27.33 11.19
CA ASP A 9 -20.74 27.31 12.67
C ASP A 9 -21.58 26.13 13.19
N SER A 10 -20.95 25.28 14.01
CA SER A 10 -21.45 24.83 15.32
C SER A 10 -20.60 23.66 15.79
N GLY A 11 -19.57 23.97 16.57
CA GLY A 11 -18.81 22.99 17.30
C GLY A 11 -19.68 22.29 18.34
N THR A 12 -19.94 21.00 18.11
CA THR A 12 -19.95 19.89 19.08
C THR A 12 -20.35 18.64 18.29
N PHE A 13 -19.38 17.99 17.66
CA PHE A 13 -19.63 16.76 16.90
C PHE A 13 -19.63 15.59 17.87
N ILE A 14 -20.83 15.14 18.23
CA ILE A 14 -21.06 13.84 18.86
C ILE A 14 -20.50 12.78 17.88
N LYS A 15 -19.95 11.68 18.40
CA LYS A 15 -19.54 10.54 17.55
C LYS A 15 -20.80 9.97 16.88
N ASP A 16 -21.14 10.50 15.71
CA ASP A 16 -22.39 10.19 15.04
C ASP A 16 -22.31 8.77 14.44
N THR A 17 -22.90 7.80 15.14
CA THR A 17 -23.09 6.43 14.62
C THR A 17 -24.18 6.40 13.54
N PRO A 18 -24.21 5.39 12.64
CA PRO A 18 -25.31 5.23 11.67
C PRO A 18 -26.70 5.34 12.30
N GLU A 19 -26.84 4.89 13.55
CA GLU A 19 -28.08 4.95 14.32
C GLU A 19 -28.46 6.37 14.71
N SER A 20 -27.49 7.21 15.10
CA SER A 20 -27.74 8.62 15.43
C SER A 20 -28.15 9.43 14.19
N LEU A 21 -27.52 9.16 13.04
CA LEU A 21 -27.85 9.79 11.75
C LEU A 21 -29.22 9.35 11.24
N ALA A 22 -29.56 8.06 11.38
CA ALA A 22 -30.89 7.55 11.07
C ALA A 22 -31.98 8.20 11.95
N GLY A 23 -31.68 8.46 13.23
CA GLY A 23 -32.58 9.19 14.13
C GLY A 23 -32.86 10.62 13.68
N LEU A 24 -31.82 11.35 13.25
CA LEU A 24 -31.95 12.72 12.73
C LEU A 24 -32.78 12.76 11.44
N LEU A 25 -32.50 11.83 10.50
CA LEU A 25 -33.26 11.67 9.25
C LEU A 25 -34.77 11.52 9.49
N ILE A 26 -35.15 10.69 10.46
CA ILE A 26 -36.55 10.43 10.78
C ILE A 26 -37.22 11.66 11.38
N ASN A 27 -36.53 12.38 12.26
CA ASN A 27 -37.10 13.52 12.96
C ASN A 27 -37.33 14.73 12.04
N GLU A 28 -36.42 14.98 11.11
CA GLU A 28 -36.44 16.18 10.26
C GLU A 28 -37.12 15.95 8.91
N HIS A 29 -37.08 14.70 8.38
CA HIS A 29 -37.53 14.38 7.02
C HIS A 29 -38.56 13.27 6.93
N ARG A 30 -39.34 13.06 8.00
CA ARG A 30 -40.43 12.07 8.06
C ARG A 30 -41.33 12.09 6.82
N GLY A 31 -41.69 13.27 6.32
CA GLY A 31 -42.57 13.43 5.15
C GLY A 31 -41.93 13.03 3.81
N LEU A 32 -40.61 13.18 3.65
CA LEU A 32 -39.87 12.70 2.48
C LEU A 32 -39.61 11.19 2.57
N LEU A 33 -39.25 10.69 3.75
CA LEU A 33 -39.12 9.25 4.00
C LEU A 33 -40.45 8.51 3.76
N ASN A 34 -41.57 9.10 4.19
CA ASN A 34 -42.90 8.58 3.89
C ASN A 34 -43.17 8.56 2.38
N ARG A 35 -42.79 9.61 1.64
CA ARG A 35 -42.93 9.63 0.18
C ARG A 35 -42.05 8.59 -0.50
N LEU A 36 -40.79 8.46 -0.12
CA LEU A 36 -39.88 7.42 -0.64
C LEU A 36 -40.41 6.01 -0.39
N ILE A 37 -40.96 5.75 0.80
CA ILE A 37 -41.59 4.45 1.14
C ILE A 37 -42.79 4.15 0.24
N LEU A 38 -43.54 5.19 -0.16
CA LEU A 38 -44.72 5.08 -1.03
C LEU A 38 -44.38 5.04 -2.52
N GLU A 39 -43.41 5.83 -2.98
CA GLU A 39 -43.00 5.97 -4.38
C GLU A 39 -42.16 4.80 -4.86
N LEU A 40 -41.31 4.23 -4.00
CA LEU A 40 -40.47 3.08 -4.35
C LEU A 40 -41.22 1.73 -4.31
N ASP A 41 -42.52 1.73 -4.01
CA ASP A 41 -43.40 0.57 -3.82
C ASP A 41 -42.64 -0.67 -3.34
N MET A 42 -42.08 -0.55 -2.12
CA MET A 42 -41.11 -1.49 -1.51
C MET A 42 -41.67 -2.90 -1.25
N GLU A 43 -42.84 -3.24 -1.82
CA GLU A 43 -43.37 -4.59 -1.87
C GLU A 43 -42.82 -5.40 -3.06
N GLU A 44 -42.40 -4.78 -4.17
CA GLU A 44 -41.88 -5.49 -5.37
C GLU A 44 -40.62 -4.87 -6.03
N CYS A 45 -39.88 -4.00 -5.34
CA CYS A 45 -38.62 -3.50 -5.88
C CYS A 45 -37.58 -4.61 -6.03
N SER A 46 -37.40 -5.10 -7.26
CA SER A 46 -36.30 -5.96 -7.70
C SER A 46 -34.97 -5.17 -7.82
N LEU A 47 -34.74 -4.23 -6.90
CA LEU A 47 -33.40 -3.73 -6.57
C LEU A 47 -32.87 -4.64 -5.45
N PRO A 48 -31.90 -5.53 -5.72
CA PRO A 48 -31.55 -6.63 -4.82
C PRO A 48 -30.99 -6.24 -3.44
N ARG A 49 -30.98 -4.96 -3.05
CA ARG A 49 -30.27 -4.46 -1.85
C ARG A 49 -31.00 -3.40 -1.02
N PHE A 50 -32.19 -2.93 -1.41
CA PHE A 50 -33.07 -2.10 -0.57
C PHE A 50 -34.27 -2.93 -0.10
N SER A 51 -34.05 -3.80 0.88
CA SER A 51 -35.10 -4.63 1.47
C SER A 51 -35.59 -3.97 2.76
N CYS A 52 -36.77 -3.32 2.70
CA CYS A 52 -37.52 -2.94 3.88
C CYS A 52 -38.90 -3.61 3.80
N PRO A 53 -38.98 -4.91 4.14
CA PRO A 53 -40.16 -5.71 3.86
C PRO A 53 -41.37 -5.19 4.65
N ALA A 54 -42.52 -5.10 3.99
CA ALA A 54 -43.79 -4.72 4.62
C ALA A 54 -44.25 -5.78 5.65
N SER A 55 -43.79 -7.01 5.50
CA SER A 55 -44.02 -8.10 6.46
C SER A 55 -42.86 -9.09 6.48
N VAL A 56 -42.58 -9.70 7.63
CA VAL A 56 -41.50 -10.67 7.83
C VAL A 56 -42.10 -12.00 8.27
N ARG A 57 -41.64 -13.10 7.69
CA ARG A 57 -42.03 -14.46 8.08
C ARG A 57 -41.22 -14.89 9.30
N VAL A 58 -41.90 -15.20 10.41
CA VAL A 58 -41.30 -15.74 11.63
C VAL A 58 -41.99 -17.07 11.94
N GLY A 59 -41.34 -18.19 11.61
CA GLY A 59 -41.98 -19.51 11.60
C GLY A 59 -43.09 -19.59 10.54
N ASP A 60 -44.26 -20.11 10.89
CA ASP A 60 -45.41 -20.26 9.98
C ASP A 60 -46.30 -19.00 9.88
N LYS A 61 -45.91 -17.90 10.55
CA LYS A 61 -46.72 -16.67 10.60
C LYS A 61 -46.03 -15.53 9.85
N MET A 62 -46.83 -14.81 9.07
CA MET A 62 -46.45 -13.51 8.51
C MET A 62 -46.79 -12.42 9.52
N ILE A 63 -45.81 -11.58 9.85
CA ILE A 63 -45.97 -10.46 10.77
C ILE A 63 -45.73 -9.17 10.00
N GLU A 64 -46.68 -8.24 10.03
CA GLU A 64 -46.51 -6.91 9.45
C GLU A 64 -45.45 -6.11 10.20
N VAL A 65 -44.55 -5.46 9.46
CA VAL A 65 -43.55 -4.58 10.05
C VAL A 65 -44.22 -3.23 10.32
N PRO A 66 -44.21 -2.73 11.57
CA PRO A 66 -44.82 -1.45 11.91
C PRO A 66 -44.25 -0.31 11.06
N HIS A 67 -45.09 0.64 10.69
CA HIS A 67 -44.71 1.78 9.84
C HIS A 67 -43.52 2.57 10.39
N GLU A 68 -43.43 2.79 11.71
CA GLU A 68 -42.28 3.46 12.32
C GLU A 68 -40.99 2.66 12.19
N GLN A 69 -41.07 1.33 12.27
CA GLN A 69 -39.90 0.47 12.07
C GLN A 69 -39.49 0.44 10.59
N ARG A 70 -40.44 0.53 9.66
CA ARG A 70 -40.16 0.70 8.22
C ARG A 70 -39.42 2.01 7.95
N LEU A 71 -39.83 3.11 8.61
CA LEU A 71 -39.13 4.39 8.55
C LEU A 71 -37.69 4.30 9.06
N VAL A 72 -37.49 3.65 10.22
CA VAL A 72 -36.14 3.43 10.78
C VAL A 72 -35.27 2.61 9.84
N ASN A 73 -35.82 1.53 9.28
CA ASN A 73 -35.09 0.65 8.39
C ASN A 73 -34.76 1.33 7.05
N CYS A 74 -35.69 2.13 6.50
CA CYS A 74 -35.43 2.94 5.32
C CYS A 74 -34.38 4.01 5.60
N ALA A 75 -34.48 4.75 6.71
CA ALA A 75 -33.47 5.73 7.09
C ALA A 75 -32.08 5.08 7.26
N LYS A 76 -31.99 3.92 7.92
CA LYS A 76 -30.74 3.16 8.02
C LYS A 76 -30.24 2.66 6.68
N ALA A 77 -31.12 2.17 5.81
CA ALA A 77 -30.75 1.73 4.47
C ALA A 77 -30.23 2.88 3.62
N LEU A 78 -30.85 4.06 3.70
CA LEU A 78 -30.38 5.27 3.01
C LEU A 78 -29.04 5.76 3.58
N VAL A 79 -28.82 5.66 4.89
CA VAL A 79 -27.50 5.93 5.50
C VAL A 79 -26.43 4.93 5.03
N ASN A 80 -26.82 3.68 4.74
CA ASN A 80 -25.89 2.58 4.49
C ASN A 80 -25.66 2.21 3.00
N TYR A 81 -26.57 2.56 2.07
CA TYR A 81 -26.62 1.95 0.72
C TYR A 81 -26.91 2.93 -0.44
N CYS A 82 -26.52 4.21 -0.37
CA CYS A 82 -26.79 5.12 -1.49
C CYS A 82 -25.93 4.80 -2.73
N ASN A 83 -26.63 4.58 -3.84
CA ASN A 83 -26.12 4.42 -5.21
C ASN A 83 -26.35 5.75 -5.99
N PRO A 84 -25.49 6.12 -6.96
CA PRO A 84 -25.65 7.29 -7.83
C PRO A 84 -27.04 7.56 -8.42
N ALA A 85 -27.85 6.51 -8.64
CA ALA A 85 -29.24 6.68 -9.12
C ALA A 85 -30.16 7.34 -8.08
N VAL A 86 -29.98 7.02 -6.79
CA VAL A 86 -30.72 7.58 -5.66
C VAL A 86 -30.26 9.01 -5.37
N GLU A 87 -28.98 9.31 -5.59
CA GLU A 87 -28.38 10.64 -5.44
C GLU A 87 -29.07 11.68 -6.35
N LYS A 88 -29.37 11.31 -7.60
CA LYS A 88 -30.02 12.19 -8.58
C LYS A 88 -31.47 12.53 -8.22
N GLU A 89 -32.21 11.57 -7.68
CA GLU A 89 -33.57 11.80 -7.17
C GLU A 89 -33.55 12.58 -5.84
N MET A 90 -32.58 12.31 -4.95
CA MET A 90 -32.42 13.03 -3.68
C MET A 90 -32.08 14.51 -3.86
N ILE A 91 -31.27 14.86 -4.86
CA ILE A 91 -30.98 16.25 -5.24
C ILE A 91 -32.25 16.96 -5.73
N SER A 92 -33.09 16.23 -6.49
CA SER A 92 -34.37 16.76 -6.99
C SER A 92 -35.44 16.93 -5.91
N ALA A 93 -35.31 16.20 -4.79
CA ALA A 93 -36.29 16.19 -3.70
C ALA A 93 -36.23 17.42 -2.77
N GLY A 94 -35.24 18.31 -2.94
CA GLY A 94 -35.16 19.63 -2.30
C GLY A 94 -35.33 19.63 -0.78
N GLY A 95 -34.25 19.40 -0.02
CA GLY A 95 -34.26 19.41 1.46
C GLY A 95 -32.88 19.20 2.10
N PHE A 96 -32.84 18.87 3.41
CA PHE A 96 -31.67 18.61 4.29
C PHE A 96 -31.09 17.18 4.14
N LEU A 97 -31.73 16.28 3.36
CA LEU A 97 -31.25 14.90 3.12
C LEU A 97 -29.84 14.83 2.48
N PRO A 98 -29.47 15.72 1.54
CA PRO A 98 -28.09 15.86 1.06
C PRO A 98 -27.11 16.24 2.17
N GLU A 99 -27.51 16.99 3.20
CA GLU A 99 -26.63 17.38 4.32
C GLU A 99 -26.26 16.18 5.21
N LEU A 100 -27.23 15.32 5.54
CA LEU A 100 -26.98 14.12 6.35
C LEU A 100 -26.13 13.09 5.59
N TYR A 101 -26.32 12.99 4.28
CA TYR A 101 -25.51 12.15 3.41
C TYR A 101 -24.08 12.68 3.26
N PHE A 102 -23.92 14.00 3.05
CA PHE A 102 -22.63 14.66 3.04
C PHE A 102 -21.89 14.49 4.39
N ARG A 103 -22.59 14.64 5.53
CA ARG A 103 -22.02 14.40 6.86
C ARG A 103 -21.53 12.96 7.03
N ARG A 104 -22.27 11.98 6.53
CA ARG A 104 -21.85 10.58 6.58
C ARG A 104 -20.59 10.34 5.75
N GLN A 105 -20.57 10.83 4.51
CA GLN A 105 -19.40 10.76 3.64
C GLN A 105 -18.18 11.43 4.28
N CYS A 106 -18.35 12.58 4.95
CA CYS A 106 -17.28 13.22 5.70
C CYS A 106 -16.72 12.34 6.82
N ILE A 107 -17.58 11.62 7.56
CA ILE A 107 -17.14 10.67 8.60
C ILE A 107 -16.38 9.51 7.97
N ASP A 108 -16.85 8.97 6.85
CA ASP A 108 -16.19 7.86 6.17
C ASP A 108 -14.82 8.28 5.60
N VAL A 109 -14.70 9.49 5.03
CA VAL A 109 -13.43 10.10 4.59
C VAL A 109 -12.45 10.31 5.74
N ARG A 110 -12.92 10.74 6.92
CA ARG A 110 -12.07 10.91 8.10
C ARG A 110 -11.51 9.59 8.64
N ASN A 111 -12.21 8.48 8.44
CA ASN A 111 -11.77 7.16 8.86
C ASN A 111 -10.91 6.46 7.80
N ASN A 112 -11.07 6.83 6.54
CA ASN A 112 -10.30 6.35 5.40
C ASN A 112 -10.38 7.40 4.27
N GLY A 113 -9.31 8.17 4.09
CA GLY A 113 -9.22 9.29 3.16
C GLY A 113 -9.48 8.89 1.71
N LEU A 114 -9.26 7.62 1.35
CA LEU A 114 -9.58 7.11 0.00
C LEU A 114 -11.08 7.05 -0.28
N GLN A 115 -11.95 7.11 0.75
CA GLN A 115 -13.40 7.18 0.55
C GLN A 115 -13.83 8.45 -0.19
N ILE A 116 -12.96 9.46 -0.30
CA ILE A 116 -13.24 10.69 -1.04
C ILE A 116 -13.48 10.42 -2.54
N GLU A 117 -13.01 9.27 -3.07
CA GLU A 117 -13.33 8.79 -4.43
C GLU A 117 -14.83 8.68 -4.70
N PHE A 118 -15.62 8.37 -3.67
CA PHE A 118 -17.07 8.17 -3.78
C PHE A 118 -17.88 9.43 -3.44
N VAL A 119 -17.19 10.53 -3.09
CA VAL A 119 -17.84 11.81 -2.81
C VAL A 119 -18.06 12.54 -4.12
N ASN A 120 -19.26 13.09 -4.30
CA ASN A 120 -19.55 13.93 -5.45
C ASN A 120 -18.56 15.11 -5.49
N GLU A 121 -17.90 15.31 -6.63
CA GLU A 121 -16.87 16.33 -6.78
C GLU A 121 -17.35 17.72 -6.36
N ASP A 122 -18.62 18.06 -6.62
CA ASP A 122 -19.21 19.37 -6.30
C ASP A 122 -19.31 19.62 -4.78
N TRP A 123 -19.28 18.58 -3.97
CA TRP A 123 -19.35 18.66 -2.51
C TRP A 123 -17.99 18.62 -1.83
N ILE A 124 -16.93 18.30 -2.58
CA ILE A 124 -15.59 18.33 -2.02
C ILE A 124 -15.18 19.79 -1.85
N ASP A 125 -15.10 20.22 -0.58
CA ASP A 125 -14.52 21.48 -0.19
C ASP A 125 -13.07 21.32 0.28
N TYR A 126 -12.40 22.45 0.54
CA TYR A 126 -11.00 22.43 1.00
C TYR A 126 -10.82 21.72 2.34
N SER A 127 -11.79 21.79 3.26
CA SER A 127 -11.69 21.19 4.59
C SER A 127 -11.72 19.68 4.50
N LEU A 128 -12.69 19.12 3.77
CA LEU A 128 -12.83 17.69 3.55
C LEU A 128 -11.63 17.14 2.77
N ALA A 129 -11.20 17.85 1.72
CA ALA A 129 -9.99 17.52 0.97
C ALA A 129 -8.75 17.46 1.88
N LEU A 130 -8.58 18.43 2.79
CA LEU A 130 -7.45 18.48 3.71
C LEU A 130 -7.50 17.35 4.75
N GLU A 131 -8.68 16.99 5.24
CA GLU A 131 -8.87 15.84 6.13
C GLU A 131 -8.52 14.53 5.42
N ALA A 132 -8.97 14.35 4.17
CA ALA A 132 -8.70 13.16 3.38
C ALA A 132 -7.20 12.94 3.15
N VAL A 133 -6.46 13.97 2.71
CA VAL A 133 -5.02 13.84 2.43
C VAL A 133 -4.16 13.71 3.68
N LYS A 134 -4.64 14.22 4.83
CA LYS A 134 -3.94 14.00 6.11
C LYS A 134 -4.07 12.56 6.56
N GLU A 135 -5.24 11.95 6.38
CA GLU A 135 -5.46 10.54 6.67
C GLU A 135 -4.68 9.65 5.69
N ASN A 136 -4.79 9.91 4.38
CA ASN A 136 -4.06 9.19 3.34
C ASN A 136 -3.62 10.12 2.22
N GLY A 137 -2.31 10.36 2.08
CA GLY A 137 -1.77 11.25 1.05
C GLY A 137 -2.17 10.89 -0.39
N LEU A 138 -2.41 9.61 -0.69
CA LEU A 138 -2.83 9.14 -2.02
C LEU A 138 -4.29 9.49 -2.35
N ALA A 139 -5.07 10.00 -1.39
CA ALA A 139 -6.40 10.55 -1.63
C ALA A 139 -6.37 11.77 -2.57
N LEU A 140 -5.21 12.42 -2.71
CA LEU A 140 -5.00 13.56 -3.60
C LEU A 140 -5.45 13.29 -5.05
N ARG A 141 -5.32 12.05 -5.53
CA ARG A 141 -5.72 11.66 -6.90
C ARG A 141 -7.21 11.85 -7.20
N HIS A 142 -8.05 11.88 -6.17
CA HIS A 142 -9.50 12.03 -6.27
C HIS A 142 -9.95 13.46 -5.93
N ILE A 143 -9.04 14.33 -5.51
CA ILE A 143 -9.38 15.70 -5.15
C ILE A 143 -9.39 16.58 -6.39
N PRO A 144 -10.47 17.34 -6.64
CA PRO A 144 -10.55 18.25 -7.77
C PRO A 144 -9.40 19.25 -7.85
N HIS A 145 -8.85 19.44 -9.05
CA HIS A 145 -7.70 20.33 -9.29
C HIS A 145 -7.93 21.78 -8.83
N ARG A 146 -9.17 22.28 -8.82
CA ARG A 146 -9.50 23.63 -8.31
C ARG A 146 -9.13 23.83 -6.82
N LEU A 147 -8.97 22.75 -6.05
CA LEU A 147 -8.58 22.78 -4.64
C LEU A 147 -7.08 22.60 -4.41
N HIS A 148 -6.29 22.35 -5.47
CA HIS A 148 -4.85 22.11 -5.38
C HIS A 148 -4.10 23.40 -5.06
N GLY A 149 -4.06 23.75 -3.77
CA GLY A 149 -3.20 24.79 -3.22
C GLY A 149 -1.96 24.19 -2.54
N GLU A 150 -0.88 24.97 -2.44
CA GLU A 150 0.41 24.50 -1.89
C GLU A 150 0.28 23.84 -0.51
N ASN A 151 -0.58 24.36 0.37
CA ASN A 151 -0.83 23.76 1.69
C ASN A 151 -1.46 22.37 1.62
N LEU A 152 -2.39 22.13 0.70
CA LEU A 152 -3.03 20.84 0.51
C LEU A 152 -2.03 19.83 -0.07
N LEU A 153 -1.27 20.25 -1.09
CA LEU A 153 -0.23 19.43 -1.71
C LEU A 153 0.85 19.04 -0.70
N LEU A 154 1.29 19.99 0.14
CA LEU A 154 2.24 19.73 1.23
C LEU A 154 1.66 18.76 2.26
N ALA A 155 0.38 18.88 2.62
CA ALA A 155 -0.26 17.94 3.54
C ALA A 155 -0.28 16.52 2.94
N ALA A 156 -0.62 16.39 1.65
CA ALA A 156 -0.63 15.10 0.95
C ALA A 156 0.74 14.44 0.93
N VAL A 157 1.79 15.14 0.45
CA VAL A 157 3.14 14.54 0.34
C VAL A 157 3.84 14.32 1.68
N ARG A 158 3.39 15.00 2.74
CA ARG A 158 3.85 14.73 4.12
C ARG A 158 3.15 13.52 4.74
N SER A 159 1.92 13.23 4.32
CA SER A 159 1.21 12.01 4.71
C SER A 159 1.75 10.79 3.95
N ASP A 160 1.92 10.91 2.63
CA ASP A 160 2.56 9.90 1.80
C ASP A 160 3.39 10.58 0.69
N GLY A 161 4.72 10.43 0.73
CA GLY A 161 5.62 11.02 -0.25
C GLY A 161 5.35 10.55 -1.70
N MET A 162 4.69 9.40 -1.88
CA MET A 162 4.30 8.90 -3.19
C MET A 162 3.15 9.71 -3.82
N ALA A 163 2.42 10.52 -3.04
CA ALA A 163 1.37 11.41 -3.56
C ALA A 163 1.89 12.43 -4.58
N LEU A 164 3.22 12.64 -4.64
CA LEU A 164 3.88 13.46 -5.66
C LEU A 164 3.52 13.03 -7.10
N GLU A 165 3.18 11.75 -7.31
CA GLU A 165 2.69 11.22 -8.60
C GLU A 165 1.53 12.03 -9.19
N PHE A 166 0.65 12.55 -8.34
CA PHE A 166 -0.59 13.21 -8.75
C PHE A 166 -0.43 14.73 -8.88
N ILE A 167 0.81 15.23 -8.82
CA ILE A 167 1.12 16.66 -8.87
C ILE A 167 1.92 16.93 -10.15
N PRO A 168 1.30 17.47 -11.21
CA PRO A 168 1.95 17.63 -12.50
C PRO A 168 3.09 18.66 -12.48
N GLU A 169 2.95 19.74 -11.71
CA GLU A 169 3.93 20.81 -11.60
C GLU A 169 4.22 21.11 -10.11
N PRO A 170 4.94 20.23 -9.40
CA PRO A 170 5.17 20.39 -7.97
C PRO A 170 6.17 21.51 -7.71
N SER A 171 5.88 22.36 -6.72
CA SER A 171 6.83 23.37 -6.27
C SER A 171 8.08 22.71 -5.67
N PRO A 172 9.25 23.37 -5.65
CA PRO A 172 10.46 22.82 -5.03
C PRO A 172 10.27 22.43 -3.55
N VAL A 173 9.38 23.12 -2.84
CA VAL A 173 9.05 22.82 -1.44
C VAL A 173 8.25 21.53 -1.33
N VAL A 174 7.27 21.31 -2.21
CA VAL A 174 6.49 20.06 -2.30
C VAL A 174 7.40 18.88 -2.68
N VAL A 175 8.27 19.06 -3.66
CA VAL A 175 9.26 18.04 -4.08
C VAL A 175 10.16 17.63 -2.91
N THR A 176 10.71 18.61 -2.20
CA THR A 176 11.59 18.34 -1.06
C THR A 176 10.85 17.61 0.06
N ALA A 177 9.64 18.05 0.39
CA ALA A 177 8.81 17.39 1.40
C ALA A 177 8.49 15.94 1.01
N ALA A 178 8.14 15.68 -0.25
CA ALA A 178 7.87 14.33 -0.74
C ALA A 178 9.07 13.39 -0.62
N ILE A 179 10.27 13.85 -1.01
CA ILE A 179 11.52 13.07 -0.89
C ILE A 179 11.88 12.80 0.57
N GLN A 180 11.67 13.77 1.46
CA GLN A 180 11.92 13.61 2.89
C GLN A 180 10.98 12.59 3.52
N THR A 181 9.72 12.53 3.07
CA THR A 181 8.75 11.52 3.50
C THR A 181 9.08 10.14 2.91
N SER A 182 9.42 10.07 1.62
CA SER A 182 9.74 8.82 0.92
C SER A 182 10.81 9.07 -0.14
N GLY A 183 12.02 8.54 0.08
CA GLY A 183 13.12 8.68 -0.88
C GLY A 183 12.77 8.14 -2.28
N ARG A 184 11.86 7.15 -2.36
CA ARG A 184 11.39 6.59 -3.64
C ARG A 184 10.50 7.55 -4.44
N ALA A 185 10.02 8.64 -3.84
CA ALA A 185 9.30 9.70 -4.55
C ALA A 185 10.15 10.36 -5.64
N LEU A 186 11.49 10.21 -5.59
CA LEU A 186 12.42 10.65 -6.64
C LEU A 186 12.01 10.15 -8.04
N LYS A 187 11.33 8.99 -8.13
CA LYS A 187 10.87 8.43 -9.40
C LYS A 187 9.86 9.32 -10.16
N PHE A 188 9.12 10.16 -9.46
CA PHE A 188 8.09 11.05 -10.04
C PHE A 188 8.62 12.41 -10.47
N ILE A 189 9.89 12.71 -10.16
CA ILE A 189 10.54 13.94 -10.58
C ILE A 189 11.17 13.71 -11.95
N ASP A 190 10.99 14.64 -12.88
CA ASP A 190 11.65 14.59 -14.19
C ASP A 190 13.16 14.32 -14.01
N PRO A 191 13.76 13.31 -14.68
CA PRO A 191 15.18 13.03 -14.62
C PRO A 191 16.09 14.26 -14.83
N LEU A 192 15.68 15.22 -15.66
CA LEU A 192 16.43 16.46 -15.93
C LEU A 192 16.41 17.46 -14.76
N LEU A 193 15.44 17.33 -13.84
CA LEU A 193 15.32 18.16 -12.64
C LEU A 193 15.99 17.53 -11.41
N ARG A 194 16.41 16.26 -11.50
CA ARG A 194 17.13 15.56 -10.43
C ARG A 194 18.55 16.12 -10.34
N ASN A 195 18.95 16.53 -9.15
CA ASN A 195 20.28 17.04 -8.85
C ASN A 195 20.87 16.31 -7.63
N SER A 196 22.18 16.49 -7.40
CA SER A 196 22.92 15.81 -6.32
C SER A 196 22.21 15.92 -4.97
N ARG A 197 21.73 17.12 -4.61
CA ARG A 197 21.06 17.37 -3.32
C ARG A 197 19.77 16.56 -3.17
N LEU A 198 18.95 16.48 -4.21
CA LEU A 198 17.71 15.68 -4.16
C LEU A 198 18.02 14.19 -4.09
N CYS A 199 19.02 13.72 -4.85
CA CYS A 199 19.45 12.32 -4.83
C CYS A 199 20.04 11.92 -3.47
N GLU A 200 20.89 12.76 -2.89
CA GLU A 200 21.44 12.59 -1.54
C GLU A 200 20.32 12.49 -0.49
N GLU A 201 19.35 13.41 -0.52
CA GLU A 201 18.25 13.41 0.44
C GLU A 201 17.36 12.16 0.29
N ALA A 202 17.12 11.71 -0.94
CA ALA A 202 16.37 10.49 -1.22
C ALA A 202 17.10 9.25 -0.67
N LEU A 203 18.41 9.16 -0.88
CA LEU A 203 19.25 8.04 -0.44
C LEU A 203 19.49 8.00 1.07
N LYS A 204 19.29 9.10 1.80
CA LYS A 204 19.28 9.08 3.28
C LYS A 204 18.07 8.34 3.87
N ASN A 205 16.96 8.31 3.14
CA ASN A 205 15.69 7.75 3.61
C ASN A 205 15.31 6.43 2.91
N SER A 206 15.88 6.11 1.75
CA SER A 206 15.65 4.84 1.06
C SER A 206 16.80 4.44 0.12
N GLY A 207 17.45 3.30 0.37
CA GLY A 207 18.56 2.81 -0.46
C GLY A 207 18.07 2.37 -1.84
N ALA A 208 16.85 1.82 -1.90
CA ALA A 208 16.12 1.55 -3.13
C ALA A 208 15.89 2.79 -4.02
N ALA A 209 16.02 4.02 -3.50
CA ALA A 209 15.94 5.23 -4.34
C ALA A 209 17.10 5.32 -5.36
N LEU A 210 18.17 4.53 -5.19
CA LEU A 210 19.29 4.44 -6.14
C LEU A 210 18.85 4.06 -7.56
N GLU A 211 17.72 3.35 -7.70
CA GLU A 211 17.07 3.05 -8.98
C GLU A 211 16.83 4.32 -9.82
N PHE A 212 16.44 5.41 -9.16
CA PHE A 212 15.99 6.64 -9.80
C PHE A 212 17.08 7.72 -9.85
N VAL A 213 18.29 7.44 -9.35
CA VAL A 213 19.41 8.37 -9.47
C VAL A 213 19.96 8.31 -10.90
N PRO A 214 20.08 9.45 -11.62
CA PRO A 214 20.72 9.49 -12.93
C PRO A 214 22.14 8.91 -12.88
N SER A 215 22.56 8.17 -13.92
CA SER A 215 23.87 7.50 -13.94
C SER A 215 25.04 8.45 -13.67
N ASP A 216 24.99 9.67 -14.22
CA ASP A 216 26.04 10.68 -14.04
C ASP A 216 26.14 11.23 -12.61
N LEU A 217 25.09 11.02 -11.79
CA LEU A 217 25.05 11.42 -10.38
C LEU A 217 25.33 10.25 -9.41
N LYS A 218 25.52 9.02 -9.92
CA LYS A 218 25.87 7.85 -9.09
C LYS A 218 27.35 7.88 -8.74
N THR A 219 27.72 8.72 -7.78
CA THR A 219 29.07 8.72 -7.20
C THR A 219 29.29 7.47 -6.37
N HIS A 220 30.55 7.06 -6.23
CA HIS A 220 30.94 5.92 -5.39
C HIS A 220 30.38 6.04 -3.97
N GLU A 221 30.50 7.22 -3.36
CA GLU A 221 30.00 7.48 -2.01
C GLU A 221 28.48 7.29 -1.89
N LEU A 222 27.70 7.80 -2.85
CA LEU A 222 26.24 7.66 -2.85
C LEU A 222 25.81 6.21 -3.04
N VAL A 223 26.47 5.51 -3.96
CA VAL A 223 26.17 4.11 -4.25
C VAL A 223 26.47 3.24 -3.03
N MET A 224 27.64 3.38 -2.42
CA MET A 224 28.01 2.61 -1.22
C MET A 224 27.16 2.98 -0.01
N GLY A 225 26.78 4.25 0.13
CA GLY A 225 25.82 4.69 1.15
C GLY A 225 24.46 4.01 1.00
N ALA A 226 23.95 3.93 -0.24
CA ALA A 226 22.68 3.28 -0.54
C ALA A 226 22.71 1.76 -0.25
N VAL A 227 23.76 1.07 -0.71
CA VAL A 227 23.95 -0.37 -0.51
C VAL A 227 24.13 -0.72 0.97
N ARG A 228 24.83 0.13 1.73
CA ARG A 228 24.97 -0.04 3.19
C ARG A 228 23.64 0.03 3.93
N MET A 229 22.73 0.87 3.46
CA MET A 229 21.44 1.08 4.09
C MET A 229 20.42 0.01 3.70
N ASP A 230 20.47 -0.47 2.45
CA ASP A 230 19.58 -1.48 1.91
C ASP A 230 20.40 -2.38 0.96
N ALA A 231 20.71 -3.60 1.38
CA ALA A 231 21.51 -4.53 0.59
C ALA A 231 20.86 -4.86 -0.77
N LEU A 232 19.53 -4.76 -0.88
CA LEU A 232 18.80 -4.97 -2.13
C LEU A 232 19.01 -3.84 -3.13
N ALA A 233 19.61 -2.71 -2.73
CA ALA A 233 20.01 -1.66 -3.66
C ALA A 233 21.12 -2.11 -4.63
N ILE A 234 21.77 -3.26 -4.36
CA ILE A 234 22.84 -3.81 -5.21
C ILE A 234 22.41 -4.01 -6.67
N LYS A 235 21.13 -4.32 -6.92
CA LYS A 235 20.59 -4.45 -8.29
C LYS A 235 20.67 -3.16 -9.12
N TYR A 236 20.83 -2.01 -8.48
CA TYR A 236 20.89 -0.70 -9.12
C TYR A 236 22.31 -0.12 -9.16
N VAL A 237 23.30 -0.85 -8.66
CA VAL A 237 24.71 -0.46 -8.67
C VAL A 237 25.25 -0.53 -10.10
N PRO A 238 25.95 0.52 -10.59
CA PRO A 238 26.64 0.45 -11.87
C PRO A 238 27.68 -0.68 -11.89
N GLU A 239 27.84 -1.35 -13.04
CA GLU A 239 28.74 -2.50 -13.18
C GLU A 239 30.17 -2.22 -12.68
N GLY A 240 30.71 -1.03 -12.99
CA GLY A 240 32.05 -0.61 -12.54
C GLY A 240 32.20 -0.35 -11.04
N MET A 241 31.15 -0.47 -10.24
CA MET A 241 31.18 -0.32 -8.77
C MET A 241 30.65 -1.57 -8.05
N LEU A 242 30.30 -2.62 -8.79
CA LEU A 242 29.62 -3.78 -8.23
C LEU A 242 30.54 -4.61 -7.33
N GLU A 243 31.82 -4.73 -7.67
CA GLU A 243 32.83 -5.44 -6.85
C GLU A 243 32.96 -4.80 -5.47
N ASP A 244 33.12 -3.47 -5.41
CA ASP A 244 33.18 -2.72 -4.16
C ASP A 244 31.90 -2.88 -3.32
N ALA A 245 30.73 -2.90 -3.97
CA ALA A 245 29.45 -3.09 -3.30
C ALA A 245 29.33 -4.50 -2.69
N ILE A 246 29.83 -5.53 -3.39
CA ILE A 246 29.86 -6.91 -2.89
C ILE A 246 30.82 -7.01 -1.71
N GLU A 247 32.02 -6.45 -1.81
CA GLU A 247 32.99 -6.44 -0.70
C GLU A 247 32.42 -5.72 0.53
N LEU A 248 31.73 -4.60 0.33
CA LEU A 248 31.04 -3.88 1.39
C LEU A 248 30.00 -4.77 2.09
N LEU A 249 29.12 -5.44 1.33
CA LEU A 249 28.09 -6.31 1.88
C LEU A 249 28.64 -7.55 2.60
N GLN A 250 29.73 -8.12 2.10
CA GLN A 250 30.39 -9.26 2.73
C GLN A 250 30.99 -8.94 4.11
N ASN A 251 31.39 -7.67 4.32
CA ASN A 251 31.95 -7.19 5.58
C ASN A 251 30.89 -6.62 6.54
N LEU A 252 29.68 -6.36 6.03
CA LEU A 252 28.56 -5.84 6.81
C LEU A 252 27.89 -6.98 7.59
N HIS A 253 27.90 -6.87 8.91
CA HIS A 253 27.20 -7.80 9.80
C HIS A 253 25.75 -7.30 10.04
N THR A 254 25.01 -7.03 8.97
CA THR A 254 23.68 -6.38 9.02
C THR A 254 22.58 -7.29 9.55
N GLY A 255 22.88 -8.56 9.86
CA GLY A 255 21.88 -9.57 10.28
C GLY A 255 20.94 -10.01 9.15
N GLU A 256 21.01 -9.35 7.99
CA GLU A 256 20.30 -9.72 6.78
C GLU A 256 21.00 -10.90 6.11
N SER A 257 20.19 -11.83 5.61
CA SER A 257 20.68 -13.01 4.90
C SER A 257 21.39 -12.59 3.60
N PRO A 258 22.61 -13.08 3.35
CA PRO A 258 23.28 -12.92 2.06
C PRO A 258 22.48 -13.44 0.87
N ALA A 259 21.56 -14.40 1.09
CA ALA A 259 20.75 -14.95 0.02
C ALA A 259 19.90 -13.85 -0.67
N ALA A 260 19.44 -12.85 0.10
CA ALA A 260 18.59 -11.79 -0.41
C ALA A 260 19.30 -10.94 -1.49
N TRP A 261 20.49 -10.44 -1.21
CA TRP A 261 21.22 -9.60 -2.17
C TRP A 261 22.01 -10.40 -3.20
N VAL A 262 22.48 -11.63 -2.88
CA VAL A 262 23.14 -12.50 -3.88
C VAL A 262 22.16 -12.89 -4.99
N GLN A 263 20.88 -13.06 -4.67
CA GLN A 263 19.83 -13.33 -5.66
C GLN A 263 19.61 -12.16 -6.63
N GLU A 264 19.90 -10.93 -6.20
CA GLU A 264 19.78 -9.73 -7.04
C GLU A 264 20.97 -9.53 -7.99
N LEU A 265 22.10 -10.23 -7.76
CA LEU A 265 23.26 -10.14 -8.63
C LEU A 265 22.98 -10.74 -10.02
N PRO A 266 23.50 -10.12 -11.10
CA PRO A 266 23.53 -10.74 -12.42
C PRO A 266 24.19 -12.12 -12.36
N PRO A 267 23.70 -13.15 -13.10
CA PRO A 267 24.29 -14.48 -13.08
C PRO A 267 25.79 -14.51 -13.37
N SER A 268 26.29 -13.62 -14.24
CA SER A 268 27.72 -13.47 -14.56
C SER A 268 28.58 -13.07 -13.36
N MET A 269 27.99 -12.38 -12.37
CA MET A 269 28.69 -11.87 -11.19
C MET A 269 28.55 -12.80 -9.98
N ARG A 270 27.75 -13.86 -10.06
CA ARG A 270 27.64 -14.90 -9.03
C ARG A 270 28.82 -15.87 -9.15
N THR A 271 30.02 -15.37 -8.89
CA THR A 271 31.24 -16.15 -9.00
C THR A 271 31.30 -17.26 -7.95
N GLU A 272 32.11 -18.29 -8.20
CA GLU A 272 32.40 -19.35 -7.24
C GLU A 272 32.81 -18.77 -5.87
N THR A 273 33.69 -17.76 -5.86
CA THR A 273 34.20 -17.13 -4.63
C THR A 273 33.08 -16.48 -3.81
N ILE A 274 32.20 -15.69 -4.47
CA ILE A 274 31.10 -14.99 -3.79
C ILE A 274 30.12 -16.00 -3.20
N LEU A 275 29.75 -17.02 -3.96
CA LEU A 275 28.81 -18.06 -3.51
C LEU A 275 29.37 -18.87 -2.35
N ILE A 276 30.64 -19.27 -2.40
CA ILE A 276 31.29 -19.99 -1.29
C ILE A 276 31.25 -19.16 0.00
N GLN A 277 31.57 -17.87 -0.08
CA GLN A 277 31.55 -16.97 1.08
C GLN A 277 30.13 -16.75 1.61
N ALA A 278 29.15 -16.57 0.71
CA ALA A 278 27.75 -16.43 1.06
C ALA A 278 27.20 -17.70 1.75
N ILE A 279 27.51 -18.90 1.23
CA ILE A 279 27.10 -20.19 1.81
C ILE A 279 27.68 -20.39 3.21
N LYS A 280 28.95 -19.98 3.42
CA LYS A 280 29.58 -20.05 4.75
C LYS A 280 28.91 -19.13 5.78
N SER A 281 28.34 -18.01 5.33
CA SER A 281 27.61 -17.08 6.19
C SER A 281 26.14 -17.49 6.37
N ASP A 282 25.49 -18.01 5.33
CA ASP A 282 24.11 -18.47 5.34
C ASP A 282 23.92 -19.62 4.36
N LEU A 283 23.57 -20.79 4.93
CA LEU A 283 23.31 -22.02 4.21
C LEU A 283 22.20 -21.88 3.15
N GLN A 284 21.24 -20.97 3.30
CA GLN A 284 20.19 -20.76 2.29
C GLN A 284 20.75 -20.40 0.91
N CYS A 285 21.94 -19.80 0.86
CA CYS A 285 22.63 -19.46 -0.38
C CYS A 285 22.99 -20.68 -1.24
N VAL A 286 22.97 -21.90 -0.67
CA VAL A 286 23.22 -23.14 -1.44
C VAL A 286 22.24 -23.31 -2.61
N THR A 287 21.02 -22.79 -2.46
CA THR A 287 19.98 -22.83 -3.49
C THR A 287 20.27 -21.91 -4.68
N LEU A 288 21.15 -20.92 -4.50
CA LEU A 288 21.52 -19.92 -5.51
C LEU A 288 22.66 -20.37 -6.42
N VAL A 289 23.30 -21.51 -6.12
CA VAL A 289 24.41 -22.03 -6.92
C VAL A 289 23.88 -22.55 -8.26
N PRO A 290 24.28 -21.93 -9.39
CA PRO A 290 23.80 -22.33 -10.69
C PRO A 290 24.39 -23.69 -11.13
N PRO A 291 23.69 -24.49 -11.94
CA PRO A 291 24.16 -25.82 -12.36
C PRO A 291 25.54 -25.84 -13.04
N GLU A 292 25.91 -24.74 -13.68
CA GLU A 292 27.18 -24.57 -14.40
C GLU A 292 28.38 -24.47 -13.44
N LEU A 293 28.17 -24.04 -12.19
CA LEU A 293 29.21 -23.90 -11.17
C LEU A 293 29.38 -25.16 -10.32
N ARG A 294 29.38 -26.33 -10.95
CA ARG A 294 29.71 -27.59 -10.29
C ARG A 294 31.23 -27.78 -10.26
N SER A 295 31.88 -27.21 -9.26
CA SER A 295 33.33 -27.32 -9.05
C SER A 295 33.71 -28.27 -7.92
N GLU A 296 34.98 -28.68 -7.90
CA GLU A 296 35.57 -29.46 -6.81
C GLU A 296 35.48 -28.70 -5.47
N LYS A 297 35.76 -27.39 -5.46
CA LYS A 297 35.69 -26.58 -4.24
C LYS A 297 34.28 -26.50 -3.64
N ILE A 298 33.26 -26.36 -4.48
CA ILE A 298 31.86 -26.35 -4.01
C ILE A 298 31.49 -27.74 -3.49
N ASN A 299 31.90 -28.81 -4.16
CA ASN A 299 31.70 -30.18 -3.68
C ASN A 299 32.36 -30.42 -2.31
N ASP A 300 33.62 -30.00 -2.15
CA ASP A 300 34.36 -30.13 -0.89
C ASP A 300 33.69 -29.37 0.25
N LEU A 301 33.22 -28.14 -0.03
CA LEU A 301 32.44 -27.35 0.92
C LEU A 301 31.15 -28.08 1.33
N MET A 302 30.39 -28.62 0.37
CA MET A 302 29.17 -29.38 0.68
C MET A 302 29.47 -30.62 1.53
N ILE A 303 30.56 -31.33 1.23
CA ILE A 303 30.99 -32.51 1.99
C ILE A 303 31.37 -32.11 3.42
N GLU A 304 32.12 -31.02 3.60
CA GLU A 304 32.50 -30.49 4.91
C GLU A 304 31.25 -30.14 5.74
N MET A 305 30.28 -29.43 5.14
CA MET A 305 29.03 -29.04 5.79
C MET A 305 28.17 -30.25 6.19
N VAL A 306 28.03 -31.25 5.31
CA VAL A 306 27.27 -32.48 5.60
C VAL A 306 27.96 -33.34 6.66
N LYS A 307 29.30 -33.35 6.69
CA LYS A 307 30.05 -34.02 7.76
C LYS A 307 29.83 -33.34 9.12
N ALA A 308 29.65 -32.03 9.14
CA ALA A 308 29.34 -31.27 10.35
C ALA A 308 27.88 -31.48 10.82
N ASP A 309 26.92 -31.45 9.89
CA ASP A 309 25.51 -31.76 10.16
C ASP A 309 24.84 -32.42 8.94
N VAL A 310 24.54 -33.72 9.05
CA VAL A 310 23.92 -34.49 7.97
C VAL A 310 22.50 -34.02 7.64
N ASN A 311 21.82 -33.29 8.53
CA ASN A 311 20.49 -32.75 8.28
C ASN A 311 20.48 -31.62 7.24
N ILE A 312 21.66 -31.12 6.84
CA ILE A 312 21.82 -30.17 5.74
C ILE A 312 21.59 -30.83 4.39
N PHE A 313 21.89 -32.13 4.24
CA PHE A 313 21.87 -32.83 2.95
C PHE A 313 20.52 -32.72 2.18
N PRO A 314 19.33 -32.80 2.81
CA PRO A 314 18.06 -32.55 2.14
C PRO A 314 17.93 -31.16 1.51
N LEU A 315 18.59 -30.13 2.08
CA LEU A 315 18.53 -28.74 1.61
C LEU A 315 19.40 -28.50 0.37
N ILE A 316 20.39 -29.37 0.13
CA ILE A 316 21.30 -29.25 -1.01
C ILE A 316 20.53 -29.55 -2.31
N PRO A 317 20.57 -28.65 -3.32
CA PRO A 317 19.96 -28.87 -4.62
C PRO A 317 20.45 -30.15 -5.31
N ARG A 318 19.54 -30.82 -6.02
CA ARG A 318 19.83 -32.10 -6.68
C ARG A 318 21.02 -32.03 -7.64
N HIS A 319 21.20 -30.93 -8.37
CA HIS A 319 22.31 -30.80 -9.32
C HIS A 319 23.70 -30.75 -8.65
N LEU A 320 23.76 -30.42 -7.36
CA LEU A 320 24.99 -30.42 -6.56
C LEU A 320 25.24 -31.74 -5.81
N LYS A 321 24.28 -32.67 -5.80
CA LYS A 321 24.42 -33.98 -5.15
C LYS A 321 25.31 -34.89 -6.00
N THR A 322 26.62 -34.75 -5.82
CA THR A 322 27.61 -35.65 -6.42
C THR A 322 27.52 -37.03 -5.81
N ARG A 323 28.01 -38.05 -6.53
CA ARG A 323 28.06 -39.43 -6.01
C ARG A 323 28.82 -39.52 -4.69
N GLU A 324 29.94 -38.81 -4.61
CA GLU A 324 30.76 -38.74 -3.40
C GLU A 324 30.00 -38.12 -2.23
N LEU A 325 29.33 -36.99 -2.43
CA LEU A 325 28.52 -36.34 -1.39
C LEU A 325 27.39 -37.26 -0.88
N ILE A 326 26.74 -37.99 -1.79
CA ILE A 326 25.69 -38.96 -1.45
C ILE A 326 26.28 -40.10 -0.61
N ASP A 327 27.41 -40.67 -1.02
CA ASP A 327 28.07 -41.76 -0.30
C ASP A 327 28.47 -41.32 1.12
N VAL A 328 28.98 -40.09 1.28
CA VAL A 328 29.27 -39.48 2.59
C VAL A 328 28.00 -39.32 3.43
N ALA A 329 26.93 -38.76 2.87
CA ALA A 329 25.68 -38.53 3.60
C ALA A 329 25.03 -39.84 4.07
N VAL A 330 25.02 -40.87 3.22
CA VAL A 330 24.45 -42.20 3.54
C VAL A 330 25.29 -42.94 4.58
N ALA A 331 26.62 -42.78 4.55
CA ALA A 331 27.51 -43.35 5.56
C ALA A 331 27.26 -42.77 6.96
N ILE A 332 26.90 -41.48 7.06
CA ILE A 332 26.56 -40.82 8.33
C ILE A 332 25.12 -41.14 8.75
N ASN A 333 24.16 -41.08 7.82
CA ASN A 333 22.76 -41.40 8.07
C ASN A 333 22.14 -42.16 6.88
N PRO A 334 21.85 -43.47 7.01
CA PRO A 334 21.26 -44.27 5.93
C PRO A 334 19.92 -43.75 5.40
N ALA A 335 19.19 -42.93 6.16
CA ALA A 335 17.97 -42.27 5.70
C ALA A 335 18.23 -41.21 4.61
N ALA A 336 19.45 -40.71 4.47
CA ALA A 336 19.84 -39.75 3.44
C ALA A 336 19.56 -40.23 2.01
N LYS A 337 19.54 -41.55 1.78
CA LYS A 337 19.20 -42.17 0.48
C LYS A 337 17.82 -41.75 -0.07
N HIS A 338 16.90 -41.33 0.80
CA HIS A 338 15.56 -40.88 0.41
C HIS A 338 15.54 -39.46 -0.19
N PHE A 339 16.65 -38.73 -0.11
CA PHE A 339 16.77 -37.34 -0.55
C PHE A 339 17.69 -37.16 -1.77
N VAL A 340 18.06 -38.26 -2.44
CA VAL A 340 18.91 -38.26 -3.64
C VAL A 340 18.16 -37.77 -4.87
#